data_AF-A0ABD1E5G9-F1
#
_entry.id   AF-A0ABD1E5G9-F1
#
_cell.length_a   1.000
_cell.length_b   1.000
_cell.length_c   1.000
_cell.angle_alpha   90.00
_cell.angle_beta   90.00
_cell.angle_gamma   90.00
#
_symmetry.space_group_name_H-M   'P 1'
#
loop_
_entity.id
_entity.type
_entity.pdbx_description
1 polymer ?
#
loop_
_entity_poly.entity_id
_entity_poly.type
_entity_poly.pdbx_seq_one_letter_code
_entity_poly.pdbx_strand_id
1 'polypeptide(L)'
;MSSSDSEIENEIPKKRKKGVTRSENYKRNIIKNAKLCGLEHVNYAGKIIAGKAVPGNNCCFQECLTKFVDLEKFFLLQTIYKLETQNQQDLHLQRLMEIAVIARNRGSTSTNIKNKPKSTSVKYFGLNFGIKHKVCKKAFMAYQRSVVIVSFIY
;
A
#
# COMPACT_ATOMS: atom_id res chain seq x y z
N MET A 1 8.99 -60.74 29.13
CA MET A 1 8.15 -59.81 28.33
C MET A 1 6.99 -59.41 29.24
N SER A 2 6.63 -58.15 29.51
CA SER A 2 6.98 -56.85 28.94
C SER A 2 6.81 -55.78 30.03
N SER A 3 7.76 -54.84 30.12
CA SER A 3 7.69 -53.63 30.96
C SER A 3 6.87 -52.57 30.21
N SER A 4 5.97 -51.87 30.88
CA SER A 4 5.25 -50.73 30.28
C SER A 4 5.44 -49.50 31.17
N ASP A 5 6.54 -48.81 30.87
CA ASP A 5 6.86 -47.47 31.30
C ASP A 5 5.91 -46.51 30.56
N SER A 6 5.09 -45.76 31.31
CA SER A 6 4.19 -44.76 30.74
C SER A 6 4.75 -43.38 31.10
N GLU A 7 5.39 -42.78 30.09
CA GLU A 7 6.00 -41.47 30.17
C GLU A 7 4.95 -40.41 30.54
N ILE A 8 5.10 -39.82 31.72
CA ILE A 8 4.35 -38.64 32.15
C ILE A 8 4.90 -37.46 31.35
N GLU A 9 4.21 -37.09 30.27
CA GLU A 9 4.43 -35.84 29.55
C GLU A 9 4.18 -34.66 30.49
N ASN A 10 5.26 -34.18 31.11
CA ASN A 10 5.25 -32.94 31.85
C ASN A 10 5.07 -31.78 30.84
N GLU A 11 3.84 -31.29 30.68
CA GLU A 11 3.58 -30.03 30.00
C GLU A 11 4.33 -28.90 30.72
N ILE A 12 5.47 -28.47 30.17
CA ILE A 12 6.26 -27.37 30.72
C ILE A 12 5.40 -26.10 30.63
N PRO A 13 5.04 -25.44 31.74
CA PRO A 13 4.25 -24.22 31.70
C PRO A 13 5.05 -23.12 30.99
N LYS A 14 4.52 -22.65 29.85
CA LYS A 14 5.12 -21.56 29.07
C LYS A 14 5.26 -20.33 29.98
N LYS A 15 6.50 -20.00 30.38
CA LYS A 15 6.80 -18.81 31.19
C LYS A 15 6.18 -17.58 30.55
N ARG A 16 5.37 -16.82 31.31
CA ARG A 16 4.80 -15.54 30.86
C ARG A 16 5.95 -14.63 30.43
N LYS A 17 5.95 -14.19 29.16
CA LYS A 17 6.90 -13.18 28.67
C LYS A 17 6.68 -11.90 29.47
N LYS A 18 7.61 -11.55 30.37
CA LYS A 18 7.61 -10.25 31.06
C LYS A 18 7.68 -9.13 30.01
N GLY A 19 6.81 -8.13 30.11
CA GLY A 19 6.96 -6.87 29.37
C GLY A 19 5.97 -6.59 28.24
N VAL A 20 5.03 -7.49 27.92
CA VAL A 20 3.95 -7.17 26.97
C VAL A 20 2.59 -7.30 27.66
N THR A 21 2.02 -6.17 28.04
CA THR A 21 0.69 -6.05 28.64
C THR A 21 -0.11 -5.06 27.80
N ARG A 22 -1.27 -5.47 27.27
CA ARG A 22 -2.17 -4.65 26.45
C ARG A 22 -1.44 -3.90 25.32
N SER A 23 -0.83 -4.66 24.41
CA SER A 23 -0.05 -4.11 23.29
C SER A 23 -0.85 -3.16 22.40
N GLU A 24 -2.16 -3.35 22.28
CA GLU A 24 -3.08 -2.47 21.53
C GLU A 24 -3.04 -1.02 22.03
N ASN A 25 -2.80 -0.82 23.32
CA ASN A 25 -2.76 0.50 23.94
C ASN A 25 -1.40 1.20 23.79
N TYR A 26 -0.39 0.51 23.24
CA TYR A 26 0.89 1.15 23.00
C TYR A 26 0.70 2.23 21.95
N LYS A 27 1.14 3.46 22.26
CA LYS A 27 1.06 4.62 21.34
C LYS A 27 1.52 4.26 19.93
N ARG A 28 2.57 3.45 19.81
CA ARG A 28 3.07 2.93 18.53
C ARG A 28 2.05 2.11 17.76
N ASN A 29 1.34 1.20 18.43
CA ASN A 29 0.36 0.32 17.81
C ASN A 29 -0.92 1.08 17.47
N ILE A 30 -1.36 1.99 18.34
CA ILE A 30 -2.48 2.91 18.05
C ILE A 30 -2.18 3.73 16.77
N ILE A 31 -1.03 4.39 16.70
CA ILE A 31 -0.63 5.19 15.53
C ILE A 31 -0.48 4.29 14.30
N LYS A 32 0.09 3.09 14.44
CA LYS A 32 0.25 2.15 13.33
C LYS A 32 -1.10 1.71 12.78
N ASN A 33 -2.05 1.37 13.64
CA ASN A 33 -3.40 0.92 13.28
C ASN A 33 -4.25 2.06 12.70
N ALA A 34 -4.22 3.25 13.29
CA ALA A 34 -4.92 4.40 12.75
C ALA A 34 -4.46 4.72 11.32
N LYS A 35 -3.14 4.72 11.08
CA LYS A 35 -2.60 4.84 9.72
C LYS A 35 -2.98 3.67 8.81
N LEU A 36 -3.30 2.47 9.33
CA LEU A 36 -3.58 1.26 8.52
C LEU A 36 -4.99 1.37 7.98
N CYS A 37 -5.90 1.89 8.81
CA CYS A 37 -7.29 2.15 8.45
C CYS A 37 -7.49 3.52 7.79
N GLY A 38 -6.43 4.32 7.60
CA GLY A 38 -6.52 5.67 7.04
C GLY A 38 -7.23 6.68 7.96
N LEU A 39 -7.27 6.43 9.26
CA LEU A 39 -7.97 7.25 10.25
C LEU A 39 -7.12 8.45 10.71
N GLU A 40 -7.83 9.46 11.22
CA GLU A 40 -7.23 10.58 11.93
C GLU A 40 -6.44 10.07 13.15
N HIS A 41 -5.26 10.65 13.38
CA HIS A 41 -4.44 10.27 14.52
C HIS A 41 -3.52 11.39 14.98
N VAL A 42 -3.16 11.34 16.26
CA VAL A 42 -2.13 12.19 16.83
C VAL A 42 -0.77 11.56 16.58
N ASN A 43 0.16 12.33 16.01
CA ASN A 43 1.53 11.87 15.82
C ASN A 43 2.32 11.90 17.15
N TYR A 44 3.55 11.37 17.15
CA TYR A 44 4.41 11.39 18.34
C TYR A 44 4.76 12.80 18.82
N ALA A 45 4.70 13.81 17.93
CA ALA A 45 4.90 15.21 18.24
C ALA A 45 3.62 15.93 18.73
N GLY A 46 2.52 15.20 18.96
CA GLY A 46 1.26 15.77 19.44
C GLY A 46 0.39 16.46 18.38
N LYS A 47 0.79 16.44 17.10
CA LYS A 47 0.02 17.05 16.01
C LYS A 47 -1.07 16.10 15.52
N ILE A 48 -2.27 16.64 15.32
CA ILE A 48 -3.40 15.94 14.70
C ILE A 48 -3.13 15.82 13.20
N ILE A 49 -3.13 14.60 12.69
CA ILE A 49 -3.02 14.28 11.27
C ILE A 49 -4.40 13.82 10.82
N ALA A 50 -4.99 14.57 9.88
CA ALA A 50 -6.29 14.25 9.30
C ALA A 50 -6.29 12.84 8.66
N GLY A 51 -7.46 12.20 8.73
CA GLY A 51 -7.71 10.95 8.04
C GLY A 51 -7.57 11.08 6.53
N LYS A 52 -7.42 9.94 5.87
CA LYS A 52 -7.33 9.85 4.42
C LYS A 52 -8.71 10.11 3.82
N ALA A 53 -8.81 11.20 3.07
CA ALA A 53 -10.02 11.57 2.36
C ALA A 53 -9.96 11.13 0.90
N VAL A 54 -11.13 11.07 0.27
CA VAL A 54 -11.26 10.86 -1.17
C VAL A 54 -10.55 12.00 -1.92
N PRO A 55 -9.65 11.70 -2.87
CA PRO A 55 -8.99 12.74 -3.64
C PRO A 55 -10.00 13.51 -4.48
N GLY A 56 -9.91 14.84 -4.47
CA GLY A 56 -10.76 15.70 -5.29
C GLY A 56 -10.47 15.56 -6.80
N ASN A 57 -11.43 15.99 -7.62
CA ASN A 57 -11.41 15.81 -9.08
C ASN A 57 -10.22 16.51 -9.77
N ASN A 58 -9.70 17.57 -9.15
CA ASN A 58 -8.72 18.49 -9.74
C ASN A 58 -7.28 18.01 -9.53
N CYS A 59 -7.03 16.71 -9.64
CA CYS A 59 -5.70 16.15 -9.38
C CYS A 59 -4.72 16.38 -10.53
N CYS A 60 -5.19 16.53 -11.78
CA CYS A 60 -4.37 16.70 -12.97
C CYS A 60 -5.19 17.37 -14.10
N PHE A 61 -4.48 17.87 -15.13
CA PHE A 61 -5.09 18.44 -16.33
C PHE A 61 -6.00 17.46 -17.09
N GLN A 62 -5.71 16.16 -17.02
CA GLN A 62 -6.53 15.11 -17.65
C GLN A 62 -7.77 14.74 -16.82
N GLU A 63 -7.97 15.41 -15.68
CA GLU A 63 -9.13 15.22 -14.80
C GLU A 63 -9.43 13.74 -14.54
N CYS A 64 -8.41 12.92 -14.29
CA CYS A 64 -8.57 11.46 -14.36
C CYS A 64 -9.59 10.90 -13.35
N LEU A 65 -9.94 11.66 -12.32
CA LEU A 65 -10.91 11.31 -11.30
C LEU A 65 -12.36 11.68 -11.67
N THR A 66 -12.62 12.45 -12.72
CA THR A 66 -14.00 12.74 -13.18
C THR A 66 -14.68 11.51 -13.78
N LYS A 67 -13.89 10.50 -14.18
CA LYS A 67 -14.39 9.20 -14.63
C LYS A 67 -15.01 8.37 -13.52
N PHE A 68 -14.83 8.77 -12.27
CA PHE A 68 -15.38 8.09 -11.11
C PHE A 68 -16.43 8.97 -10.45
N VAL A 69 -17.56 8.38 -10.10
CA VAL A 69 -18.56 9.00 -9.23
C VAL A 69 -18.00 9.05 -7.81
N ASP A 70 -18.42 10.03 -7.00
CA ASP A 70 -17.87 10.20 -5.64
C ASP A 70 -18.05 8.96 -4.76
N LEU A 71 -19.15 8.24 -4.92
CA LEU A 71 -19.37 6.94 -4.28
C LEU A 71 -18.32 5.90 -4.68
N GLU A 72 -17.96 5.82 -5.96
CA GLU A 72 -16.95 4.88 -6.46
C GLU A 72 -15.58 5.22 -5.92
N LYS A 73 -15.24 6.51 -5.82
CA LYS A 73 -13.98 6.96 -5.21
C LYS A 73 -13.91 6.60 -3.74
N PHE A 74 -15.03 6.70 -3.03
CA PHE A 74 -15.14 6.27 -1.64
C PHE A 74 -14.94 4.75 -1.53
N PHE A 75 -15.61 3.94 -2.35
CA PHE A 75 -15.43 2.49 -2.35
C PHE A 75 -14.00 2.07 -2.70
N LEU A 76 -13.35 2.75 -3.64
CA LEU A 76 -11.95 2.56 -3.96
C LEU A 76 -11.05 2.74 -2.75
N LEU A 77 -11.23 3.86 -2.04
CA LEU A 77 -10.49 4.19 -0.83
C LEU A 77 -10.75 3.18 0.28
N GLN A 78 -12.02 2.84 0.50
CA GLN A 78 -12.45 1.90 1.52
C GLN A 78 -11.94 0.48 1.26
N THR A 79 -11.93 0.03 0.00
CA THR A 79 -11.43 -1.30 -0.37
C THR A 79 -9.96 -1.46 0.03
N ILE A 80 -9.16 -0.41 -0.14
CA ILE A 80 -7.74 -0.41 0.22
C ILE A 80 -7.58 -0.42 1.74
N TYR A 81 -8.26 0.47 2.46
CA TYR A 81 -8.10 0.58 3.92
C TYR A 81 -8.83 -0.50 4.73
N LYS A 82 -9.69 -1.31 4.09
CA LYS A 82 -10.28 -2.51 4.69
C LYS A 82 -9.29 -3.67 4.80
N LEU A 83 -8.18 -3.63 4.06
CA LEU A 83 -7.15 -4.67 4.12
C LEU A 83 -6.39 -4.61 5.46
N GLU A 84 -6.19 -5.76 6.09
CA GLU A 84 -5.71 -5.89 7.47
C GLU A 84 -4.24 -5.48 7.62
N THR A 85 -3.43 -5.74 6.59
CA THR A 85 -1.97 -5.52 6.66
C THR A 85 -1.50 -4.56 5.58
N GLN A 86 -0.43 -3.83 5.90
CA GLN A 86 0.23 -2.94 4.92
C GLN A 86 0.66 -3.72 3.67
N ASN A 87 1.16 -4.95 3.84
CA ASN A 87 1.59 -5.77 2.70
C ASN A 87 0.42 -6.09 1.75
N GLN A 88 -0.77 -6.37 2.29
CA GLN A 88 -1.96 -6.58 1.45
C GLN A 88 -2.34 -5.30 0.71
N GLN A 89 -2.27 -4.14 1.36
CA GLN A 89 -2.51 -2.84 0.73
C GLN A 89 -1.52 -2.59 -0.41
N ASP A 90 -0.24 -2.80 -0.15
CA ASP A 90 0.85 -2.57 -1.10
C ASP A 90 0.73 -3.54 -2.30
N LEU A 91 0.40 -4.82 -2.06
CA LEU A 91 0.13 -5.81 -3.10
C LEU A 91 -1.08 -5.46 -3.95
N HIS A 92 -2.17 -5.00 -3.32
CA HIS A 92 -3.37 -4.57 -4.03
C HIS A 92 -3.04 -3.39 -4.96
N LEU A 93 -2.32 -2.38 -4.46
CA LEU A 93 -1.86 -1.25 -5.25
C LEU A 93 -0.89 -1.66 -6.36
N GLN A 94 0.04 -2.57 -6.10
CA GLN A 94 0.97 -3.06 -7.11
C GLN A 94 0.25 -3.72 -8.29
N ARG A 95 -0.86 -4.45 -8.06
CA ARG A 95 -1.70 -5.03 -9.12
C ARG A 95 -2.38 -3.97 -10.00
N LEU A 96 -2.55 -2.77 -9.47
CA LEU A 96 -3.08 -1.61 -10.18
C LEU A 96 -2.00 -0.79 -10.90
N MET A 97 -0.76 -1.29 -10.91
CA MET A 97 0.37 -0.68 -11.62
C MET A 97 0.78 -1.58 -12.79
N GLU A 98 1.10 -0.97 -13.92
CA GLU A 98 1.62 -1.70 -15.08
C GLU A 98 2.90 -1.04 -15.57
N ILE A 99 3.94 -1.85 -15.77
CA ILE A 99 5.20 -1.39 -16.34
C ILE A 99 5.05 -1.42 -17.86
N ALA A 100 5.15 -0.24 -18.49
CA ALA A 100 5.15 -0.09 -19.93
C ALA A 100 6.56 0.21 -20.42
N VAL A 101 7.04 -0.65 -21.33
CA VAL A 101 8.29 -0.42 -22.05
C VAL A 101 8.11 0.77 -22.99
N ILE A 102 9.01 1.75 -22.89
CA ILE A 102 8.96 2.94 -23.73
C ILE A 102 9.48 2.57 -25.12
N ALA A 103 8.57 2.36 -26.08
CA ALA A 103 8.93 2.29 -27.49
C ALA A 103 9.32 3.70 -27.96
N ARG A 104 10.61 3.92 -28.26
CA ARG A 104 11.05 5.19 -28.85
C ARG A 104 10.79 5.13 -30.35
N ASN A 105 9.93 6.01 -30.86
CA ASN A 105 9.69 6.15 -32.30
C ASN A 105 10.78 6.95 -33.03
N ARG A 106 11.86 7.37 -32.36
CA ARG A 106 12.97 8.07 -33.01
C ARG A 106 14.12 7.09 -33.25
N GLY A 107 14.34 6.75 -34.52
CA GLY A 107 15.61 6.16 -34.95
C GLY A 107 16.73 7.16 -34.68
N SER A 108 17.73 6.76 -33.90
CA SER A 108 18.90 7.60 -33.64
C SER A 108 19.82 7.54 -34.86
N THR A 109 19.74 8.51 -35.75
CA THR A 109 20.73 8.68 -36.83
C THR A 109 22.00 9.30 -36.27
N SER A 110 22.79 8.54 -35.52
CA SER A 110 24.22 8.79 -35.31
C SER A 110 24.83 7.71 -34.40
N THR A 111 25.69 6.90 -35.01
CA THR A 111 26.95 6.38 -34.47
C THR A 111 27.18 6.44 -32.94
N ASN A 112 27.31 5.25 -32.35
CA ASN A 112 28.26 4.94 -31.27
C ASN A 112 28.11 5.63 -29.90
N ILE A 113 26.92 5.56 -29.28
CA ILE A 113 26.84 5.69 -27.81
C ILE A 113 25.98 4.55 -27.25
N LYS A 114 26.61 3.60 -26.54
CA LYS A 114 25.94 2.57 -25.71
C LYS A 114 25.26 3.24 -24.51
N ASN A 115 24.20 4.00 -24.77
CA ASN A 115 23.41 4.61 -23.72
C ASN A 115 22.59 3.52 -23.02
N LYS A 116 22.94 3.24 -21.74
CA LYS A 116 22.20 2.37 -20.82
C LYS A 116 20.69 2.60 -21.00
N PRO A 117 19.85 1.56 -21.17
CA PRO A 117 18.41 1.75 -21.27
C PRO A 117 17.95 2.39 -19.96
N LYS A 118 17.58 3.67 -20.00
CA LYS A 118 17.06 4.40 -18.84
C LYS A 118 15.59 4.71 -19.08
N SER A 119 14.82 4.37 -18.05
CA SER A 119 13.39 4.64 -17.84
C SER A 119 12.43 3.63 -18.44
N THR A 120 11.98 2.69 -17.61
CA THR A 120 10.64 2.10 -17.72
C THR A 120 9.61 3.19 -17.40
N SER A 121 8.44 3.15 -18.05
CA SER A 121 7.31 4.02 -17.68
C SER A 121 6.29 3.23 -16.89
N VAL A 122 5.75 3.80 -15.82
CA VAL A 122 4.75 3.13 -14.98
C VAL A 122 3.39 3.77 -15.21
N LYS A 123 2.39 2.95 -15.53
CA LYS A 123 0.99 3.35 -15.63
C LYS A 123 0.27 2.98 -14.35
N TYR A 124 -0.59 3.88 -13.88
CA TYR A 124 -1.38 3.72 -12.66
C TYR A 124 -2.85 3.61 -13.00
N PHE A 125 -3.56 2.72 -12.29
CA PHE A 125 -4.97 2.47 -12.53
C PHE A 125 -5.79 2.52 -11.23
N GLY A 126 -7.06 2.88 -11.33
CA GLY A 126 -8.07 2.69 -10.30
C GLY A 126 -9.09 1.66 -10.80
N LEU A 127 -9.60 0.83 -9.90
CA LEU A 127 -10.57 -0.22 -10.22
C LEU A 127 -12.01 0.24 -9.94
N ASN A 128 -12.82 0.38 -10.99
CA ASN A 128 -14.25 0.65 -10.85
C ASN A 128 -15.06 -0.55 -11.32
N PHE A 129 -15.83 -1.20 -10.44
CA PHE A 129 -16.62 -2.40 -10.78
C PHE A 129 -15.86 -3.48 -11.59
N GLY A 130 -14.58 -3.68 -11.29
CA GLY A 130 -13.71 -4.64 -12.00
C GLY A 130 -13.01 -4.09 -13.25
N ILE A 131 -13.37 -2.89 -13.71
CA ILE A 131 -12.76 -2.21 -14.85
C ILE A 131 -11.62 -1.31 -14.36
N LYS A 132 -10.45 -1.41 -15.01
CA LYS A 132 -9.30 -0.54 -14.73
C LYS A 132 -9.42 0.77 -15.51
N HIS A 133 -9.46 1.90 -14.81
CA HIS A 133 -9.35 3.24 -15.40
C HIS A 133 -7.99 3.85 -15.08
N LYS A 134 -7.33 4.41 -16.10
CA LYS A 134 -6.04 5.07 -15.93
C LYS A 134 -6.17 6.31 -15.06
N VAL A 135 -5.31 6.43 -14.05
CA VAL A 135 -5.21 7.58 -13.14
C VAL A 135 -3.80 8.18 -13.16
N CYS A 136 -3.68 9.43 -12.75
CA CYS A 136 -2.37 10.06 -12.59
C CYS A 136 -1.65 9.55 -11.34
N LYS A 137 -0.32 9.67 -11.31
CA LYS A 137 0.48 9.31 -10.14
C LYS A 137 -0.01 10.02 -8.88
N LYS A 138 -0.37 11.30 -8.96
CA LYS A 138 -0.84 12.10 -7.80
C LYS A 138 -2.11 11.50 -7.17
N ALA A 139 -3.11 11.18 -8.00
CA ALA A 139 -4.32 10.51 -7.56
C ALA A 139 -4.01 9.14 -6.96
N PHE A 140 -3.15 8.36 -7.63
CA PHE A 140 -2.75 7.03 -7.15
C PHE A 140 -2.02 7.07 -5.79
N MET A 141 -1.13 8.04 -5.59
CA MET A 141 -0.40 8.25 -4.34
C MET A 141 -1.31 8.68 -3.19
N ALA A 142 -2.47 9.27 -3.47
CA ALA A 142 -3.43 9.63 -2.42
C ALA A 142 -3.89 8.38 -1.65
N TYR A 143 -4.06 7.26 -2.35
CA TYR A 143 -4.41 5.96 -1.78
C TYR A 143 -3.26 5.30 -1.03
N GLN A 144 -2.01 5.66 -1.34
CA GLN A 144 -0.84 5.10 -0.66
C GLN A 144 -0.68 5.67 0.76
N ARG A 145 -0.36 4.77 1.69
CA ARG A 145 0.02 5.10 3.06
C ARG A 145 1.49 5.54 3.14
N SER A 146 2.36 4.97 2.30
CA SER A 146 3.82 5.14 2.34
C SER A 146 4.38 5.37 0.94
N VAL A 147 5.27 6.35 0.77
CA VAL A 147 5.93 6.68 -0.52
C VAL A 147 6.87 5.55 -1.01
N VAL A 148 7.10 4.53 -0.18
CA VAL A 148 8.13 3.50 -0.35
C VAL A 148 7.90 2.59 -1.56
N ILE A 149 6.65 2.35 -1.98
CA ILE A 149 6.37 1.45 -3.13
C ILE A 149 7.00 1.98 -4.43
N VAL A 150 7.12 3.31 -4.57
CA VAL A 150 7.73 3.92 -5.77
C VAL A 150 9.25 3.72 -5.81
N SER A 151 9.89 3.51 -4.65
CA SER A 151 11.34 3.39 -4.55
C SER A 151 11.87 2.01 -4.97
N PHE A 152 11.02 0.97 -5.04
CA PHE A 152 11.41 -0.40 -5.40
C PHE A 152 11.20 -0.75 -6.89
N ILE A 153 10.74 0.20 -7.71
CA ILE A 153 10.45 -0.02 -9.15
C ILE A 153 11.51 0.63 -10.06
N TYR A 154 12.63 1.10 -9.50
CA TYR A 154 13.75 1.70 -10.24
C TYR A 154 15.01 0.85 -10.21
#